data_AF-A0A7K3QR85-F1
#
_entry.id   AF-A0A7K3QR85-F1
#
_cell.length_a   1.000
_cell.length_b   1.000
_cell.length_c   1.000
_cell.angle_alpha   90.00
_cell.angle_beta   90.00
_cell.angle_gamma   90.00
#
_symmetry.space_group_name_H-M   'P 1'
#
loop_
_entity.id
_entity.type
_entity.pdbx_description
1 polymer ?
#
loop_
_entity_poly.entity_id
_entity_poly.type
_entity_poly.pdbx_seq_one_letter_code
_entity_poly.pdbx_strand_id
1 'polypeptide(L)'
;MGYRLRRWFEDRLPQEISSGERVVALAIADLAWDDTRLGYGSKFMTKLLHKTGFENEAQIGKVVGKLAGRGIEMRVPVRDQDGQPLTDKRGYLVYAHRGHQRTFRVPMESEFPFRPAPDWEDDEGERSPDGETFTPKRSPKRETFDDERSPQGETIEPERSPGRETNRGERSPARESKVTQAGDPIPNTTKNNFSSVADDSTTTPRRKITDEEKLEFGRFWHAHPKSRAMDKTKTAWADAVLAGADPIVITAAALAYARECAHSGTEFRFIKQSDGWLREHRYKDKFAPEPAPTRKPSAQLPPWCGECADGARAAEREGHLRKVYDDRGNAHPCPKCHPATHNTCAA
;
A
#
# COMPACT_ATOMS: atom_id res chain seq x y z
N MET A 1 12.11 -5.90 7.01
CA MET A 1 11.97 -4.49 6.58
C MET A 1 13.33 -4.10 6.05
N GLY A 2 13.37 -3.45 4.88
CA GLY A 2 14.43 -3.41 3.87
C GLY A 2 15.83 -2.90 4.23
N TYR A 3 16.32 -3.09 5.45
CA TYR A 3 17.61 -2.56 5.90
C TYR A 3 18.79 -3.12 5.08
N ARG A 4 18.72 -4.41 4.71
CA ARG A 4 19.78 -5.04 3.89
C ARG A 4 19.77 -4.46 2.49
N LEU A 5 18.59 -4.28 1.90
CA LEU A 5 18.46 -3.64 0.58
C LEU A 5 18.94 -2.19 0.59
N ARG A 6 18.63 -1.43 1.64
CA ARG A 6 19.11 -0.04 1.76
C ARG A 6 20.63 0.03 1.74
N ARG A 7 21.31 -0.75 2.58
CA ARG A 7 22.79 -0.79 2.63
C ARG A 7 23.38 -1.25 1.30
N TRP A 8 22.85 -2.34 0.74
CA TRP A 8 23.27 -2.85 -0.56
C TRP A 8 23.13 -1.81 -1.69
N PHE A 9 22.06 -1.01 -1.65
CA PHE A 9 21.78 0.02 -2.65
C PHE A 9 22.67 1.24 -2.47
N GLU A 10 22.97 1.63 -1.23
CA GLU A 10 23.86 2.75 -0.90
C GLU A 10 25.25 2.59 -1.51
N ASP A 11 25.82 1.38 -1.42
CA ASP A 11 27.15 1.05 -1.94
C ASP A 11 27.23 1.05 -3.47
N ARG A 12 26.08 0.94 -4.16
CA ARG A 12 25.99 0.77 -5.63
C ARG A 12 25.40 1.97 -6.36
N LEU A 13 24.85 2.96 -5.65
CA LEU A 13 24.27 4.15 -6.27
C LEU A 13 25.39 5.05 -6.86
N PRO A 14 25.30 5.43 -8.15
CA PRO A 14 26.32 6.28 -8.79
C PRO A 14 26.52 7.59 -8.04
N GLN A 15 27.76 8.08 -7.96
CA GLN A 15 28.07 9.33 -7.25
C GLN A 15 27.47 10.55 -7.97
N GLU A 16 27.21 10.43 -9.26
CA GLU A 16 26.67 11.50 -10.12
C GLU A 16 25.16 11.71 -9.93
N ILE A 17 24.50 10.92 -9.07
CA ILE A 17 23.11 11.14 -8.69
C ILE A 17 22.95 12.30 -7.73
N SER A 18 21.94 13.12 -7.99
CA SER A 18 21.60 14.23 -7.11
C SER A 18 21.22 13.70 -5.72
N SER A 19 21.40 14.53 -4.69
CA SER A 19 20.99 14.19 -3.32
C SER A 19 19.51 13.76 -3.24
N GLY A 20 18.62 14.44 -3.99
CA GLY A 20 17.21 14.08 -4.07
C GLY A 20 16.96 12.71 -4.70
N GLU A 21 17.68 12.36 -5.77
CA GLU A 21 17.63 11.01 -6.38
C GLU A 21 18.09 9.93 -5.40
N ARG A 22 19.20 10.18 -4.71
CA ARG A 22 19.76 9.27 -3.69
C ARG A 22 18.77 9.04 -2.54
N VAL A 23 18.17 10.11 -2.01
CA VAL A 23 17.20 10.02 -0.90
C VAL A 23 15.97 9.20 -1.30
N VAL A 24 15.41 9.41 -2.50
CA VAL A 24 14.26 8.62 -2.99
C VAL A 24 14.65 7.16 -3.19
N ALA A 25 15.79 6.92 -3.81
CA ALA A 25 16.33 5.58 -4.06
C ALA A 25 16.48 4.77 -2.76
N LEU A 26 17.15 5.35 -1.76
CA LEU A 26 17.37 4.72 -0.46
C LEU A 26 16.06 4.53 0.33
N ALA A 27 15.13 5.49 0.25
CA ALA A 27 13.84 5.38 0.93
C ALA A 27 12.95 4.28 0.32
N ILE A 28 13.00 4.07 -1.00
CA ILE A 28 12.31 2.94 -1.64
C ILE A 28 12.94 1.62 -1.18
N ALA A 29 14.28 1.54 -1.14
CA ALA A 29 14.98 0.33 -0.69
C ALA A 29 14.66 -0.03 0.77
N ASP A 30 14.58 0.97 1.65
CA ASP A 30 14.21 0.81 3.07
C ASP A 30 12.78 0.30 3.25
N LEU A 31 11.85 0.70 2.37
CA LEU A 31 10.44 0.31 2.42
C LEU A 31 10.13 -0.99 1.68
N ALA A 32 11.04 -1.48 0.83
CA ALA A 32 10.90 -2.74 0.12
C ALA A 32 11.09 -3.95 1.06
N TRP A 33 10.54 -5.10 0.67
CA TRP A 33 10.81 -6.36 1.36
C TRP A 33 12.14 -6.93 0.89
N ASP A 34 13.01 -7.32 1.83
CA ASP A 34 14.37 -7.81 1.51
C ASP A 34 14.33 -9.01 0.54
N ASP A 35 13.39 -9.94 0.75
CA ASP A 35 13.32 -11.19 -0.02
C ASP A 35 12.81 -10.99 -1.46
N THR A 36 11.80 -10.13 -1.65
CA THR A 36 11.18 -9.93 -2.97
C THR A 36 11.73 -8.70 -3.70
N ARG A 37 12.40 -7.80 -2.97
CA ARG A 37 12.82 -6.47 -3.44
C ARG A 37 11.68 -5.58 -3.88
N LEU A 38 10.44 -5.93 -3.56
CA LEU A 38 9.22 -5.21 -3.96
C LEU A 38 8.71 -4.32 -2.81
N GLY A 39 8.23 -3.14 -3.18
CA GLY A 39 7.55 -2.21 -2.30
C GLY A 39 6.21 -1.80 -2.89
N TYR A 40 5.12 -2.09 -2.18
CA TYR A 40 3.77 -1.75 -2.63
C TYR A 40 2.79 -1.55 -1.46
N GLY A 41 1.59 -1.07 -1.78
CA GLY A 41 0.47 -0.95 -0.84
C GLY A 41 -0.07 0.47 -0.73
N SER A 42 -1.27 0.61 -0.17
CA SER A 42 -2.00 1.89 -0.10
C SER A 42 -1.25 2.97 0.70
N LYS A 43 -0.48 2.56 1.72
CA LYS A 43 0.32 3.46 2.56
C LYS A 43 1.76 3.65 2.08
N PHE A 44 2.18 2.95 1.02
CA PHE A 44 3.57 2.99 0.56
C PHE A 44 3.98 4.41 0.15
N MET A 45 3.14 5.08 -0.66
CA MET A 45 3.45 6.44 -1.10
C MET A 45 3.46 7.45 0.05
N THR A 46 2.52 7.35 0.98
CA THR A 46 2.49 8.22 2.16
C THR A 46 3.77 8.08 2.98
N LYS A 47 4.25 6.84 3.19
CA LYS A 47 5.51 6.58 3.90
C LYS A 47 6.71 7.12 3.13
N LEU A 48 6.72 6.97 1.81
CA LEU A 48 7.81 7.45 0.97
C LEU A 48 7.87 8.99 0.97
N LEU A 49 6.75 9.69 0.81
CA LEU A 49 6.68 11.15 0.95
C LEU A 49 7.21 11.60 2.31
N HIS A 50 6.73 11.00 3.40
CA HIS A 50 7.19 11.31 4.76
C HIS A 50 8.71 11.10 4.94
N LYS A 51 9.28 9.99 4.44
CA LYS A 51 10.72 9.70 4.58
C LYS A 51 11.61 10.63 3.75
N THR A 52 11.11 11.09 2.61
CA THR A 52 11.90 11.86 1.64
C THR A 52 11.74 13.38 1.80
N GLY A 53 10.68 13.84 2.46
CA GLY A 53 10.36 15.27 2.59
C GLY A 53 9.76 15.91 1.33
N PHE A 54 9.48 15.15 0.26
CA PHE A 54 8.77 15.68 -0.90
C PHE A 54 7.30 15.99 -0.58
N GLU A 55 6.78 17.07 -1.15
CA GLU A 55 5.43 17.58 -0.89
C GLU A 55 4.35 16.72 -1.55
N ASN A 56 4.65 16.16 -2.73
CA ASN A 56 3.67 15.45 -3.54
C ASN A 56 4.27 14.31 -4.37
N GLU A 57 3.40 13.39 -4.77
CA GLU A 57 3.78 12.21 -5.54
C GLU A 57 4.35 12.54 -6.92
N ALA A 58 3.99 13.70 -7.50
CA ALA A 58 4.48 14.11 -8.81
C ALA A 58 5.98 14.43 -8.77
N GLN A 59 6.48 15.02 -7.69
CA GLN A 59 7.92 15.24 -7.47
C GLN A 59 8.68 13.91 -7.42
N ILE A 60 8.17 12.94 -6.66
CA ILE A 60 8.76 11.59 -6.60
C ILE A 60 8.74 10.93 -7.99
N GLY A 61 7.62 11.03 -8.71
CA GLY A 61 7.51 10.50 -10.08
C GLY A 61 8.56 11.08 -11.03
N LYS A 62 8.86 12.39 -10.93
CA LYS A 62 9.93 13.03 -11.71
C LYS A 62 11.30 12.49 -11.34
N VAL A 63 11.59 12.32 -10.04
CA VAL A 63 12.87 11.79 -9.55
C VAL A 63 13.08 10.34 -10.00
N VAL A 64 12.06 9.50 -9.85
CA VAL A 64 12.11 8.10 -10.32
C VAL A 64 12.25 8.03 -11.84
N GLY A 65 11.62 8.94 -12.59
CA GLY A 65 11.84 9.07 -14.03
C GLY A 65 13.28 9.42 -14.42
N LYS A 66 13.95 10.29 -13.64
CA LYS A 66 15.37 10.60 -13.85
C LYS A 66 16.28 9.42 -13.54
N LEU A 67 16.01 8.70 -12.45
CA LEU A 67 16.72 7.45 -12.12
C LEU A 67 16.60 6.42 -13.24
N ALA A 68 15.39 6.22 -13.79
CA ALA A 68 15.17 5.35 -14.93
C ALA A 68 15.94 5.79 -16.17
N GLY A 69 16.00 7.10 -16.45
CA GLY A 69 16.83 7.66 -17.53
C GLY A 69 18.34 7.42 -17.37
N ARG A 70 18.79 7.05 -16.16
CA ARG A 70 20.17 6.66 -15.83
C ARG A 70 20.34 5.13 -15.74
N GLY A 71 19.36 4.36 -16.21
CA GLY A 71 19.38 2.89 -16.16
C GLY A 71 18.94 2.29 -14.82
N ILE A 72 18.53 3.10 -13.84
CA ILE A 72 18.08 2.62 -12.52
C ILE A 72 16.54 2.59 -12.51
N GLU A 73 15.96 1.57 -13.14
CA GLU A 73 14.50 1.42 -13.23
C GLU A 73 13.91 0.81 -11.95
N MET A 74 13.39 1.67 -11.09
CA MET A 74 12.78 1.28 -9.81
C MET A 74 11.27 1.04 -9.88
N ARG A 75 10.61 1.27 -11.03
CA ARG A 75 9.18 1.02 -11.19
C ARG A 75 8.97 -0.38 -11.73
N VAL A 76 7.87 -1.00 -11.31
CA VAL A 76 7.43 -2.27 -11.89
C VAL A 76 6.39 -1.97 -12.97
N PRO A 77 6.57 -2.44 -14.22
CA PRO A 77 5.56 -2.29 -15.26
C PRO A 77 4.29 -3.04 -14.87
N VAL A 78 3.14 -2.52 -15.28
CA VAL A 78 1.86 -3.20 -15.11
C VAL A 78 1.91 -4.48 -15.96
N ARG A 79 1.48 -5.60 -15.38
CA ARG A 79 1.41 -6.88 -16.09
C ARG A 79 -0.02 -7.17 -16.53
N ASP A 80 -0.17 -7.83 -17.67
CA ASP A 80 -1.45 -8.36 -18.14
C ASP A 80 -1.87 -9.63 -17.37
N GLN A 81 -2.96 -10.27 -17.80
CA GLN A 81 -3.45 -11.51 -17.19
C GLN A 81 -2.49 -12.69 -17.40
N ASP A 82 -1.66 -12.64 -18.45
CA ASP A 82 -0.66 -13.64 -18.80
C ASP A 82 0.69 -13.38 -18.10
N GLY A 83 0.77 -12.30 -17.30
CA GLY A 83 1.96 -11.91 -16.57
C GLY A 83 3.01 -11.18 -17.41
N GLN A 84 2.72 -10.85 -18.67
CA GLN A 84 3.62 -10.08 -19.54
C GLN A 84 3.52 -8.58 -19.24
N PRO A 85 4.63 -7.83 -19.34
CA PRO A 85 4.60 -6.40 -19.14
C PRO A 85 3.76 -5.72 -20.24
N LEU A 86 2.76 -4.95 -19.82
CA LEU A 86 1.90 -4.21 -20.71
C LEU A 86 2.69 -3.11 -21.41
N THR A 87 2.62 -3.08 -22.74
CA THR A 87 3.21 -2.04 -23.58
C THR A 87 2.12 -1.16 -24.21
N ASP A 88 2.42 0.12 -24.42
CA ASP A 88 1.54 1.02 -25.16
C ASP A 88 1.61 0.74 -26.67
N LYS A 89 0.80 1.45 -27.47
CA LYS A 89 0.80 1.31 -28.93
C LYS A 89 2.13 1.68 -29.61
N ARG A 90 3.05 2.32 -28.88
CA ARG A 90 4.38 2.73 -29.34
C ARG A 90 5.48 1.80 -28.80
N GLY A 91 5.13 0.74 -28.08
CA GLY A 91 6.05 -0.23 -27.50
C GLY A 91 6.65 0.19 -26.16
N TYR A 92 6.20 1.29 -25.55
CA TYR A 92 6.70 1.71 -24.24
C TYR A 92 6.03 0.94 -23.11
N LEU A 93 6.81 0.55 -22.10
CA LEU A 93 6.30 -0.08 -20.89
C LEU A 93 5.30 0.84 -20.18
N VAL A 94 4.13 0.29 -19.86
CA VAL A 94 3.09 0.98 -19.10
C VAL A 94 3.35 0.79 -17.62
N TYR A 95 3.56 1.89 -16.92
CA TYR A 95 3.67 1.91 -15.46
C TYR A 95 2.34 2.32 -14.82
N ALA A 96 2.19 2.01 -13.54
CA ALA A 96 0.96 2.31 -12.80
C ALA A 96 0.62 3.81 -12.85
N HIS A 97 -0.60 4.12 -13.31
CA HIS A 97 -1.15 5.47 -13.38
C HIS A 97 -2.02 5.79 -12.16
N ARG A 98 -2.55 7.02 -12.08
CA ARG A 98 -3.43 7.44 -10.98
C ARG A 98 -4.61 6.48 -10.84
N GLY A 99 -4.85 6.00 -9.62
CA GLY A 99 -5.90 5.02 -9.32
C GLY A 99 -5.48 3.55 -9.42
N HIS A 100 -4.26 3.27 -9.90
CA HIS A 100 -3.69 1.93 -9.87
C HIS A 100 -2.64 1.80 -8.76
N GLN A 101 -2.49 0.59 -8.23
CA GLN A 101 -1.46 0.30 -7.25
C GLN A 101 -0.09 0.49 -7.90
N ARG A 102 0.71 1.41 -7.34
CA ARG A 102 2.11 1.59 -7.73
C ARG A 102 2.96 0.58 -6.98
N THR A 103 3.72 -0.19 -7.75
CA THR A 103 4.70 -1.12 -7.23
C THR A 103 6.09 -0.62 -7.61
N PHE A 104 6.95 -0.52 -6.62
CA PHE A 104 8.35 -0.19 -6.78
C PHE A 104 9.19 -1.45 -6.54
N ARG A 105 10.39 -1.47 -7.11
CA ARG A 105 11.37 -2.52 -6.91
C ARG A 105 12.76 -1.94 -6.72
N VAL A 106 13.60 -2.66 -5.99
CA VAL A 106 15.05 -2.41 -5.95
C VAL A 106 15.70 -3.26 -7.06
N PRO A 107 16.32 -2.66 -8.08
CA PRO A 107 16.99 -3.40 -9.17
C PRO A 107 18.01 -4.42 -8.66
N MET A 108 18.17 -5.52 -9.38
CA MET A 108 19.20 -6.54 -9.12
C MET A 108 20.57 -6.07 -9.58
N GLU A 109 21.63 -6.75 -9.13
CA GLU A 109 23.02 -6.43 -9.51
C GLU A 109 23.24 -6.43 -11.02
N SER A 110 22.65 -7.40 -11.73
CA SER A 110 22.74 -7.51 -13.19
C SER A 110 22.04 -6.38 -13.95
N GLU A 111 21.17 -5.62 -13.29
CA GLU A 111 20.39 -4.54 -13.90
C GLU A 111 21.02 -3.17 -13.66
N PHE A 112 22.01 -3.09 -12.78
CA PHE A 112 22.71 -1.85 -12.53
C PHE A 112 23.65 -1.53 -13.68
N PRO A 113 23.74 -0.25 -14.10
CA PRO A 113 24.81 0.17 -15.00
C PRO A 113 26.14 -0.16 -14.33
N PHE A 114 26.87 -1.10 -14.90
CA PHE A 114 28.06 -1.76 -14.34
C PHE A 114 29.00 -0.75 -13.66
N ARG A 115 28.92 -0.69 -12.32
CA ARG A 115 30.06 -0.36 -11.48
C ARG A 115 30.20 -1.51 -10.49
N PRO A 116 31.35 -2.20 -10.45
CA PRO A 116 31.62 -3.06 -9.31
C PRO A 116 31.47 -2.19 -8.05
N ALA A 117 30.91 -2.79 -6.99
CA ALA A 117 30.93 -2.12 -5.69
C ALA A 117 32.37 -1.68 -5.40
N PRO A 118 32.59 -0.51 -4.79
CA PRO A 118 33.93 -0.16 -4.34
C PRO A 118 34.44 -1.33 -3.51
N ASP A 119 35.61 -1.83 -3.88
CA ASP A 119 36.24 -2.91 -3.17
C ASP A 119 36.68 -2.36 -1.81
N TRP A 120 35.79 -2.48 -0.83
CA TRP A 120 36.08 -2.14 0.56
C TRP A 120 36.78 -3.32 1.27
N GLU A 121 37.24 -4.35 0.53
CA GLU A 121 38.11 -5.38 1.08
C GLU A 121 39.42 -4.72 1.54
N ASP A 122 39.47 -4.50 2.85
CA ASP A 122 40.66 -4.62 3.68
C ASP A 122 41.76 -3.53 3.55
N ASP A 123 41.39 -2.26 3.74
CA ASP A 123 42.25 -1.32 4.50
C ASP A 123 42.12 -1.56 6.03
N GLU A 124 41.74 -2.79 6.42
CA GLU A 124 42.06 -3.39 7.72
C GLU A 124 43.50 -3.96 7.71
N GLY A 125 44.23 -3.81 6.58
CA GLY A 125 45.66 -4.04 6.48
C GLY A 125 46.43 -3.16 7.47
N GLU A 126 46.91 -3.79 8.55
CA GLU A 126 48.04 -3.33 9.35
C GLU A 126 47.84 -2.06 10.18
N ARG A 127 46.74 -1.97 10.94
CA ARG A 127 46.89 -1.36 12.27
C ARG A 127 47.65 -2.34 13.16
N SER A 128 48.96 -2.46 12.88
CA SER A 128 49.91 -3.16 13.73
C SER A 128 49.65 -2.75 15.18
N PRO A 129 49.53 -3.71 16.11
CA PRO A 129 49.56 -3.43 17.53
C PRO A 129 51.01 -3.13 17.92
N ASP A 130 51.59 -2.07 17.35
CA ASP A 130 52.81 -1.53 17.91
C ASP A 130 52.41 -0.89 19.23
N GLY A 131 52.73 -1.64 20.30
CA GLY A 131 52.44 -1.25 21.65
C GLY A 131 53.24 0.00 22.00
N GLU A 132 52.66 1.17 21.77
CA GLU A 132 53.01 2.35 22.52
C GLU A 132 52.57 2.13 23.95
N THR A 133 53.54 1.64 24.72
CA THR A 133 53.49 1.51 26.16
C THR A 133 53.16 2.89 26.73
N PHE A 134 51.90 3.07 27.13
CA PHE A 134 51.42 4.26 27.84
C PHE A 134 52.16 4.31 29.19
N THR A 135 53.32 4.95 29.20
CA THR A 135 53.99 5.29 30.46
C THR A 135 53.17 6.42 31.10
N PRO A 136 52.63 6.23 32.31
CA PRO A 136 51.94 7.31 33.01
C PRO A 136 53.01 8.34 33.42
N LYS A 137 53.20 9.38 32.60
CA LYS A 137 53.98 10.56 32.99
C LYS A 137 53.20 11.32 34.07
N ARG A 138 53.52 10.93 35.31
CA ARG A 138 53.82 11.76 36.46
C ARG A 138 53.27 13.20 36.37
N SER A 139 52.23 13.44 37.15
CA SER A 139 51.68 14.74 37.50
C SER A 139 52.77 15.74 37.91
N PRO A 140 52.78 16.96 37.35
CA PRO A 140 53.29 18.11 38.05
C PRO A 140 52.15 18.83 38.78
N LYS A 141 52.54 19.31 39.96
CA LYS A 141 51.80 20.06 40.97
C LYS A 141 50.83 21.10 40.41
N ARG A 142 49.64 21.06 41.03
CA ARG A 142 48.76 22.16 41.41
C ARG A 142 49.53 23.45 41.70
N GLU A 143 49.42 24.43 40.81
CA GLU A 143 49.57 25.84 41.13
C GLU A 143 48.21 26.52 40.92
N THR A 144 47.74 27.10 42.02
CA THR A 144 46.63 28.04 42.11
C THR A 144 46.99 29.32 41.37
N PHE A 145 46.19 29.68 40.37
CA PHE A 145 46.08 31.06 39.88
C PHE A 145 44.60 31.38 39.71
N ASP A 146 44.09 32.12 40.70
CA ASP A 146 43.04 33.11 40.49
C ASP A 146 43.55 34.14 39.47
N ASP A 147 42.75 34.47 38.46
CA ASP A 147 42.40 35.85 38.13
C ASP A 147 41.61 35.95 36.81
N GLU A 148 40.52 36.70 36.93
CA GLU A 148 39.84 37.52 35.94
C GLU A 148 40.31 37.46 34.48
N ARG A 149 39.41 37.01 33.57
CA ARG A 149 39.03 37.85 32.41
C ARG A 149 37.83 37.30 31.64
N SER A 150 36.76 38.10 31.65
CA SER A 150 35.76 38.14 30.60
C SER A 150 36.38 38.53 29.24
N PRO A 151 35.86 37.96 28.15
CA PRO A 151 35.58 38.73 26.93
C PRO A 151 34.07 38.63 26.64
N GLN A 152 33.33 39.71 26.88
CA GLN A 152 32.92 40.69 25.85
C GLN A 152 32.32 40.03 24.61
N GLY A 153 30.99 40.17 24.53
CA GLY A 153 30.18 39.68 23.42
C GLY A 153 30.54 40.34 22.11
N GLU A 154 30.80 39.50 21.11
CA GLU A 154 30.75 39.90 19.72
C GLU A 154 29.29 40.02 19.29
N THR A 155 28.96 41.26 18.94
CA THR A 155 27.68 41.64 18.36
C THR A 155 27.75 41.24 16.90
N ILE A 156 27.10 40.12 16.54
CA ILE A 156 26.98 39.70 15.14
C ILE A 156 25.97 40.63 14.47
N GLU A 157 26.48 41.50 13.59
CA GLU A 157 25.66 42.35 12.73
C GLU A 157 24.78 41.49 11.80
N PRO A 158 23.49 41.85 11.62
CA PRO A 158 22.65 41.23 10.61
C PRO A 158 23.02 41.75 9.22
N GLU A 159 23.70 40.93 8.43
CA GLU A 159 23.92 41.17 7.01
C GLU A 159 22.58 41.38 6.28
N ARG A 160 22.45 42.59 5.74
CA ARG A 160 21.40 43.00 4.81
C ARG A 160 21.36 42.06 3.61
N SER A 161 20.28 41.31 3.49
CA SER A 161 19.89 40.69 2.21
C SER A 161 19.57 41.78 1.17
N PRO A 162 20.17 41.74 -0.03
CA PRO A 162 19.85 42.67 -1.10
C PRO A 162 18.52 42.30 -1.80
N GLY A 163 17.71 43.33 -2.01
CA GLY A 163 16.80 43.55 -3.15
C GLY A 163 16.07 42.36 -3.75
N ARG A 164 14.82 42.15 -3.33
CA ARG A 164 13.81 41.38 -4.07
C ARG A 164 13.42 42.15 -5.33
N GLU A 165 14.06 41.85 -6.46
CA GLU A 165 13.65 42.32 -7.78
C GLU A 165 12.22 41.84 -8.10
N THR A 166 11.33 42.81 -8.24
CA THR A 166 9.97 42.61 -8.74
C THR A 166 10.02 42.42 -10.26
N ASN A 167 9.99 41.17 -10.71
CA ASN A 167 9.74 40.87 -12.12
C ASN A 167 8.28 41.18 -12.46
N ARG A 168 8.10 42.32 -13.13
CA ARG A 168 6.86 42.85 -13.73
C ARG A 168 7.08 42.95 -15.23
N GLY A 169 6.12 42.44 -16.01
CA GLY A 169 6.09 42.42 -17.49
C GLY A 169 6.54 41.05 -18.01
N GLU A 170 5.87 40.37 -18.94
CA GLU A 170 5.22 40.85 -20.16
C GLU A 170 4.04 39.91 -20.51
N ARG A 171 2.82 40.43 -20.65
CA ARG A 171 2.14 40.59 -21.94
C ARG A 171 2.55 39.57 -23.02
N SER A 172 1.65 38.64 -23.32
CA SER A 172 1.46 38.13 -24.67
C SER A 172 -0.03 38.07 -25.01
N PRO A 173 -0.42 38.47 -26.22
CA PRO A 173 -1.81 38.76 -26.60
C PRO A 173 -2.60 37.48 -26.88
N ALA A 174 -3.83 37.47 -26.38
CA ALA A 174 -4.85 36.50 -26.78
C ALA A 174 -5.15 36.68 -28.28
N ARG A 175 -5.00 35.57 -29.02
CA ARG A 175 -5.47 35.45 -30.39
C ARG A 175 -6.99 35.51 -30.41
N GLU A 176 -7.52 36.54 -31.06
CA GLU A 176 -8.82 36.52 -31.73
C GLU A 176 -8.83 35.37 -32.75
N SER A 177 -9.89 34.56 -32.74
CA SER A 177 -10.27 33.75 -33.90
C SER A 177 -11.76 33.45 -33.86
N LYS A 178 -12.48 34.25 -34.66
CA LYS A 178 -13.63 33.89 -35.50
C LYS A 178 -14.89 33.34 -34.83
N VAL A 179 -15.76 34.30 -34.57
CA VAL A 179 -17.20 34.25 -34.89
C VAL A 179 -17.43 33.68 -36.30
N THR A 180 -18.30 32.69 -36.41
CA THR A 180 -19.14 32.47 -37.60
C THR A 180 -20.59 32.50 -37.17
N GLN A 181 -21.31 33.43 -37.77
CA GLN A 181 -22.72 33.74 -37.60
C GLN A 181 -23.51 33.15 -38.78
N ALA A 182 -24.73 32.67 -38.48
CA ALA A 182 -25.85 32.37 -39.40
C ALA A 182 -25.61 31.23 -40.43
N GLY A 183 -26.55 30.34 -40.70
CA GLY A 183 -27.95 30.19 -40.31
C GLY A 183 -28.53 29.12 -41.25
N ASP A 184 -29.49 28.32 -40.78
CA ASP A 184 -30.71 28.02 -41.54
C ASP A 184 -31.71 27.21 -40.68
N PRO A 185 -33.03 27.47 -40.85
CA PRO A 185 -34.07 26.94 -39.98
C PRO A 185 -34.64 25.62 -40.52
N ILE A 186 -34.99 24.69 -39.63
CA ILE A 186 -35.79 23.51 -39.97
C ILE A 186 -37.06 23.53 -39.09
N PRO A 187 -38.26 23.30 -39.66
CA PRO A 187 -39.52 23.64 -39.03
C PRO A 187 -40.09 22.57 -38.08
N ASN A 188 -40.90 23.08 -37.15
CA ASN A 188 -41.88 22.46 -36.26
C ASN A 188 -42.44 21.07 -36.63
N THR A 189 -42.52 20.20 -35.61
CA THR A 189 -43.45 19.05 -35.42
C THR A 189 -43.01 18.42 -34.08
N THR A 190 -43.78 18.15 -33.02
CA THR A 190 -45.22 18.13 -32.76
C THR A 190 -45.41 18.23 -31.25
N LYS A 191 -46.44 18.98 -30.83
CA LYS A 191 -46.96 19.02 -29.47
C LYS A 191 -47.43 17.63 -29.07
N ASN A 192 -46.92 17.07 -27.97
CA ASN A 192 -47.66 16.05 -27.23
C ASN A 192 -47.81 16.49 -25.78
N ASN A 193 -49.00 17.04 -25.52
CA ASN A 193 -49.62 17.13 -24.20
C ASN A 193 -49.69 15.72 -23.62
N PHE A 194 -48.99 15.48 -22.52
CA PHE A 194 -49.44 14.50 -21.53
C PHE A 194 -49.71 15.23 -20.22
N SER A 195 -50.97 15.13 -19.82
CA SER A 195 -51.55 15.67 -18.61
C SER A 195 -50.72 15.29 -17.39
N SER A 196 -50.25 16.32 -16.69
CA SER A 196 -49.66 16.21 -15.37
C SER A 196 -50.77 15.88 -14.38
N VAL A 197 -50.87 14.62 -13.97
CA VAL A 197 -51.58 14.24 -12.76
C VAL A 197 -50.62 14.55 -11.62
N ALA A 198 -50.98 15.53 -10.80
CA ALA A 198 -50.24 15.93 -9.63
C ALA A 198 -50.19 14.74 -8.65
N ASP A 199 -49.06 14.04 -8.64
CA ASP A 199 -48.73 13.08 -7.60
C ASP A 199 -48.15 13.85 -6.42
N ASP A 200 -48.87 13.76 -5.31
CA ASP A 200 -48.59 14.36 -4.02
C ASP A 200 -47.26 13.80 -3.48
N SER A 201 -46.15 14.41 -3.90
CA SER A 201 -44.81 14.11 -3.41
C SER A 201 -44.67 14.66 -2.00
N THR A 202 -45.19 13.90 -1.04
CA THR A 202 -44.93 14.05 0.38
C THR A 202 -43.41 14.07 0.56
N THR A 203 -42.87 15.26 0.76
CA THR A 203 -41.42 15.48 0.86
C THR A 203 -40.99 15.04 2.26
N THR A 204 -40.79 13.74 2.42
CA THR A 204 -40.24 13.17 3.65
C THR A 204 -38.86 13.79 3.89
N PRO A 205 -38.57 14.28 5.11
CA PRO A 205 -37.26 14.86 5.42
C PRO A 205 -36.16 13.86 5.07
N ARG A 206 -35.25 14.29 4.18
CA ARG A 206 -34.20 13.47 3.61
C ARG A 206 -33.19 13.10 4.70
N ARG A 207 -33.42 11.98 5.39
CA ARG A 207 -32.50 11.43 6.39
C ARG A 207 -31.12 11.28 5.75
N LYS A 208 -30.07 11.64 6.48
CA LYS A 208 -28.69 11.37 6.06
C LYS A 208 -28.27 9.98 6.54
N ILE A 209 -27.44 9.32 5.74
CA ILE A 209 -26.86 8.02 6.08
C ILE A 209 -25.87 8.20 7.24
N THR A 210 -26.03 7.40 8.30
CA THR A 210 -25.15 7.43 9.48
C THR A 210 -23.79 6.80 9.18
N ASP A 211 -22.83 6.92 10.09
CA ASP A 211 -21.50 6.34 9.89
C ASP A 211 -21.50 4.81 10.07
N GLU A 212 -22.37 4.29 10.94
CA GLU A 212 -22.61 2.84 11.12
C GLU A 212 -23.16 2.23 9.83
N GLU A 213 -24.09 2.93 9.18
CA GLU A 213 -24.64 2.54 7.89
C GLU A 213 -23.56 2.50 6.80
N LYS A 214 -22.64 3.48 6.77
CA LYS A 214 -21.51 3.45 5.83
C LYS A 214 -20.55 2.29 6.08
N LEU A 215 -20.39 1.86 7.34
CA LEU A 215 -19.58 0.69 7.68
C LEU A 215 -20.22 -0.59 7.14
N GLU A 216 -21.54 -0.72 7.26
CA GLU A 216 -22.30 -1.84 6.71
C GLU A 216 -22.26 -1.89 5.18
N PHE A 217 -22.24 -0.74 4.49
CA PHE A 217 -21.98 -0.71 3.05
C PHE A 217 -20.63 -1.37 2.68
N GLY A 218 -19.58 -1.13 3.47
CA GLY A 218 -18.28 -1.78 3.28
C GLY A 218 -18.36 -3.30 3.42
N ARG A 219 -19.11 -3.79 4.40
CA ARG A 219 -19.34 -5.22 4.60
C ARG A 219 -20.12 -5.84 3.44
N PHE A 220 -21.21 -5.19 3.01
CA PHE A 220 -21.97 -5.57 1.82
C PHE A 220 -21.07 -5.64 0.57
N TRP A 221 -20.21 -4.64 0.35
CA TRP A 221 -19.32 -4.58 -0.81
C TRP A 221 -18.33 -5.76 -0.87
N HIS A 222 -17.83 -6.20 0.27
CA HIS A 222 -16.96 -7.38 0.36
C HIS A 222 -17.71 -8.71 0.34
N ALA A 223 -18.96 -8.73 0.80
CA ALA A 223 -19.80 -9.92 0.84
C ALA A 223 -20.36 -10.33 -0.54
N HIS A 224 -20.73 -9.35 -1.36
CA HIS A 224 -21.39 -9.62 -2.63
C HIS A 224 -20.41 -10.25 -3.66
N PRO A 225 -20.79 -11.33 -4.38
CA PRO A 225 -19.87 -12.10 -5.23
C PRO A 225 -19.37 -11.32 -6.46
N LYS A 226 -20.07 -10.26 -6.86
CA LYS A 226 -19.75 -9.45 -8.03
C LYS A 226 -19.93 -7.96 -7.77
N SER A 227 -18.99 -7.40 -7.01
CA SER A 227 -18.94 -5.98 -6.67
C SER A 227 -18.22 -5.19 -7.77
N ARG A 228 -18.97 -4.44 -8.58
CA ARG A 228 -18.46 -3.53 -9.63
C ARG A 228 -19.15 -2.18 -9.55
N ALA A 229 -18.50 -1.14 -10.09
CA ALA A 229 -19.00 0.24 -10.08
C ALA A 229 -19.41 0.72 -8.68
N MET A 230 -18.40 0.92 -7.82
CA MET A 230 -18.59 1.28 -6.40
C MET A 230 -19.55 2.45 -6.20
N ASP A 231 -19.43 3.51 -7.01
CA ASP A 231 -20.30 4.70 -6.88
C ASP A 231 -21.77 4.40 -7.17
N LYS A 232 -22.06 3.64 -8.24
CA LYS A 232 -23.44 3.23 -8.59
C LYS A 232 -24.03 2.34 -7.52
N THR A 233 -23.24 1.41 -7.01
CA THR A 233 -23.65 0.50 -5.94
C THR A 233 -23.90 1.26 -4.64
N LYS A 234 -23.06 2.25 -4.30
CA LYS A 234 -23.24 3.11 -3.13
C LYS A 234 -24.53 3.91 -3.20
N THR A 235 -24.87 4.45 -4.37
CA THR A 235 -26.15 5.15 -4.59
C THR A 235 -27.33 4.18 -4.45
N ALA A 236 -27.30 3.02 -5.11
CA ALA A 236 -28.39 2.04 -4.99
C ALA A 236 -28.58 1.52 -3.56
N TRP A 237 -27.49 1.36 -2.81
CA TRP A 237 -27.51 0.94 -1.42
C TRP A 237 -28.10 2.04 -0.52
N ALA A 238 -27.68 3.29 -0.72
CA ALA A 238 -28.24 4.46 -0.05
C ALA A 238 -29.75 4.57 -0.27
N ASP A 239 -30.20 4.41 -1.52
CA ASP A 239 -31.61 4.46 -1.88
C ASP A 239 -32.41 3.34 -1.19
N ALA A 240 -31.86 2.12 -1.12
CA ALA A 240 -32.50 1.00 -0.42
C ALA A 240 -32.65 1.27 1.09
N VAL A 241 -31.62 1.79 1.75
CA VAL A 241 -31.63 2.11 3.18
C VAL A 241 -32.57 3.29 3.47
N LEU A 242 -32.56 4.32 2.63
CA LEU A 242 -33.49 5.45 2.74
C LEU A 242 -34.94 5.05 2.47
N ALA A 243 -35.18 4.01 1.67
CA ALA A 243 -36.48 3.38 1.50
C ALA A 243 -36.91 2.49 2.69
N GLY A 244 -36.09 2.42 3.75
CA GLY A 244 -36.40 1.71 5.00
C GLY A 244 -35.88 0.28 5.09
N ALA A 245 -35.04 -0.18 4.16
CA ALA A 245 -34.40 -1.48 4.29
C ALA A 245 -33.28 -1.44 5.35
N ASP A 246 -33.23 -2.47 6.20
CA ASP A 246 -32.18 -2.59 7.22
C ASP A 246 -30.82 -2.92 6.56
N PRO A 247 -29.78 -2.06 6.76
CA PRO A 247 -28.41 -2.31 6.32
C PRO A 247 -27.88 -3.72 6.63
N ILE A 248 -28.16 -4.23 7.83
CA ILE A 248 -27.66 -5.52 8.30
C ILE A 248 -28.30 -6.66 7.50
N VAL A 249 -29.62 -6.55 7.24
CA VAL A 249 -30.36 -7.52 6.43
C VAL A 249 -29.86 -7.53 4.99
N ILE A 250 -29.56 -6.38 4.40
CA ILE A 250 -28.97 -6.28 3.05
C ILE A 250 -27.62 -7.01 3.00
N THR A 251 -26.74 -6.77 3.97
CA THR A 251 -25.43 -7.43 4.06
C THR A 251 -25.57 -8.95 4.23
N ALA A 252 -26.46 -9.39 5.13
CA ALA A 252 -26.71 -10.81 5.36
C ALA A 252 -27.26 -11.52 4.12
N ALA A 253 -28.19 -10.88 3.40
CA ALA A 253 -28.74 -11.41 2.15
C ALA A 253 -27.67 -11.48 1.04
N ALA A 254 -26.76 -10.51 0.97
CA ALA A 254 -25.64 -10.56 0.03
C ALA A 254 -24.68 -11.73 0.29
N LEU A 255 -24.37 -12.01 1.56
CA LEU A 255 -23.59 -13.21 1.95
C LEU A 255 -24.32 -14.50 1.58
N ALA A 256 -25.62 -14.59 1.84
CA ALA A 256 -26.42 -15.77 1.50
C ALA A 256 -26.47 -16.00 -0.02
N TYR A 257 -26.65 -14.94 -0.80
CA TYR A 257 -26.58 -14.98 -2.27
C TYR A 257 -25.20 -15.40 -2.79
N ALA A 258 -24.11 -14.93 -2.17
CA ALA A 258 -22.76 -15.36 -2.50
C ALA A 258 -22.57 -16.87 -2.30
N ARG A 259 -23.09 -17.41 -1.20
CA ARG A 259 -23.06 -18.86 -0.91
C ARG A 259 -23.88 -19.66 -1.90
N GLU A 260 -25.08 -19.19 -2.25
CA GLU A 260 -25.92 -19.85 -3.25
C GLU A 260 -25.20 -19.91 -4.60
N CYS A 261 -24.64 -18.79 -5.07
CA CYS A 261 -23.87 -18.77 -6.32
C CYS A 261 -22.69 -19.75 -6.30
N ALA A 262 -22.00 -19.87 -5.17
CA ALA A 262 -20.91 -20.82 -5.00
C ALA A 262 -21.41 -22.28 -5.00
N HIS A 263 -22.55 -22.55 -4.35
CA HIS A 263 -23.13 -23.89 -4.27
C HIS A 263 -23.68 -24.37 -5.63
N SER A 264 -24.37 -23.50 -6.37
CA SER A 264 -24.90 -23.81 -7.69
C SER A 264 -23.84 -23.78 -8.81
N GLY A 265 -22.61 -23.36 -8.50
CA GLY A 265 -21.55 -23.20 -9.50
C GLY A 265 -21.89 -22.14 -10.56
N THR A 266 -22.65 -21.11 -10.19
CA THR A 266 -23.07 -20.07 -11.14
C THR A 266 -21.85 -19.35 -11.70
N GLU A 267 -21.64 -19.44 -13.02
CA GLU A 267 -20.52 -18.77 -13.67
C GLU A 267 -20.60 -17.24 -13.45
N PHE A 268 -19.43 -16.61 -13.28
CA PHE A 268 -19.33 -15.19 -12.93
C PHE A 268 -20.09 -14.24 -13.88
N ARG A 269 -20.26 -14.61 -15.16
CA ARG A 269 -21.04 -13.81 -16.12
C ARG A 269 -22.53 -13.75 -15.81
N PHE A 270 -23.10 -14.82 -15.24
CA PHE A 270 -24.52 -14.93 -14.89
C PHE A 270 -24.85 -14.36 -13.51
N ILE A 271 -23.85 -14.16 -12.65
CA ILE A 271 -24.02 -13.46 -11.38
C ILE A 271 -24.42 -12.01 -11.66
N LYS A 272 -25.54 -11.56 -11.10
CA LYS A 272 -26.02 -10.18 -11.16
C LYS A 272 -24.99 -9.21 -10.55
N GLN A 273 -24.89 -8.00 -11.10
CA GLN A 273 -24.05 -6.94 -10.53
C GLN A 273 -24.70 -6.38 -9.26
N SER A 274 -23.88 -5.91 -8.31
CA SER A 274 -24.32 -5.43 -6.99
C SER A 274 -25.36 -4.31 -7.04
N ASP A 275 -25.22 -3.35 -7.97
CA ASP A 275 -26.18 -2.27 -8.15
C ASP A 275 -27.52 -2.75 -8.71
N GLY A 276 -27.50 -3.64 -9.71
CA GLY A 276 -28.71 -4.27 -10.24
C GLY A 276 -29.41 -5.14 -9.21
N TRP A 277 -28.66 -5.89 -8.41
CA TRP A 277 -29.18 -6.74 -7.33
C TRP A 277 -29.90 -5.92 -6.26
N LEU A 278 -29.36 -4.75 -5.87
CA LEU A 278 -30.00 -3.83 -4.92
C LEU A 278 -31.28 -3.20 -5.48
N ARG A 279 -31.26 -2.74 -6.74
CA ARG A 279 -32.42 -2.11 -7.40
C ARG A 279 -33.58 -3.06 -7.62
N GLU A 280 -33.27 -4.33 -7.91
CA GLU A 280 -34.28 -5.40 -8.01
C GLU A 280 -34.79 -5.86 -6.63
N HIS A 281 -34.37 -5.22 -5.53
CA HIS A 281 -34.73 -5.57 -4.16
C HIS A 281 -34.46 -7.04 -3.78
N ARG A 282 -33.47 -7.67 -4.41
CA ARG A 282 -33.17 -9.09 -4.20
C ARG A 282 -32.71 -9.44 -2.79
N TYR A 283 -32.35 -8.46 -1.97
CA TYR A 283 -32.15 -8.67 -0.53
C TYR A 283 -33.42 -9.13 0.20
N LYS A 284 -34.60 -9.05 -0.43
CA LYS A 284 -35.87 -9.60 0.07
C LYS A 284 -36.12 -11.04 -0.40
N ASP A 285 -35.31 -11.56 -1.32
CA ASP A 285 -35.45 -12.93 -1.81
C ASP A 285 -35.07 -13.92 -0.70
N LYS A 286 -35.72 -15.09 -0.71
CA LYS A 286 -35.43 -16.16 0.26
C LYS A 286 -34.20 -16.95 -0.20
N PHE A 287 -33.03 -16.54 0.28
CA PHE A 287 -31.80 -17.32 0.11
C PHE A 287 -31.69 -18.43 1.17
N ALA A 288 -30.98 -19.51 0.83
CA ALA A 288 -30.72 -20.58 1.78
C ALA A 288 -30.04 -20.00 3.05
N PRO A 289 -30.55 -20.33 4.25
CA PRO A 289 -29.94 -19.87 5.49
C PRO A 289 -28.50 -20.39 5.59
N GLU A 290 -27.68 -19.71 6.38
CA GLU A 290 -26.33 -20.18 6.66
C GLU A 290 -26.37 -21.64 7.12
N PRO A 291 -25.60 -22.56 6.50
CA PRO A 291 -25.50 -23.90 7.03
C PRO A 291 -25.07 -23.76 8.48
N ALA A 292 -25.86 -24.32 9.39
CA ALA A 292 -25.53 -24.30 10.82
C ALA A 292 -24.05 -24.67 10.93
N PRO A 293 -23.23 -23.87 11.64
CA PRO A 293 -21.81 -24.08 11.67
C PRO A 293 -21.61 -25.53 12.03
N THR A 294 -21.15 -26.33 11.08
CA THR A 294 -20.70 -27.68 11.35
C THR A 294 -19.49 -27.43 12.23
N ARG A 295 -19.72 -27.33 13.53
CA ARG A 295 -18.70 -27.48 14.55
C ARG A 295 -18.17 -28.86 14.25
N LYS A 296 -17.13 -28.93 13.41
CA LYS A 296 -16.19 -30.03 13.48
C LYS A 296 -15.94 -30.14 14.97
N PRO A 297 -16.28 -31.27 15.62
CA PRO A 297 -16.00 -31.41 17.03
C PRO A 297 -14.56 -30.97 17.16
N SER A 298 -14.33 -29.88 17.88
CA SER A 298 -12.98 -29.42 18.16
C SER A 298 -12.37 -30.65 18.79
N ALA A 299 -11.54 -31.37 18.04
CA ALA A 299 -10.76 -32.46 18.57
C ALA A 299 -10.09 -31.79 19.75
N GLN A 300 -10.55 -32.12 20.96
CA GLN A 300 -10.09 -31.48 22.17
C GLN A 300 -8.60 -31.68 22.12
N LEU A 301 -7.86 -30.60 21.83
CA LEU A 301 -6.42 -30.68 21.76
C LEU A 301 -6.02 -31.26 23.11
N PRO A 302 -5.18 -32.32 23.13
CA PRO A 302 -4.79 -32.94 24.38
C PRO A 302 -4.27 -31.85 25.34
N PRO A 303 -4.47 -32.02 26.65
CA PRO A 303 -4.00 -31.06 27.63
C PRO A 303 -2.52 -30.76 27.39
N TRP A 304 -2.19 -29.47 27.35
CA TRP A 304 -0.87 -28.97 27.06
C TRP A 304 0.19 -29.62 27.95
N CYS A 305 1.25 -30.18 27.37
CA CYS A 305 2.26 -30.92 28.13
C CYS A 305 3.30 -30.05 28.86
N GLY A 306 3.29 -28.72 28.66
CA GLY A 306 4.24 -27.78 29.26
C GLY A 306 5.60 -27.67 28.55
N GLU A 307 5.97 -28.62 27.69
CA GLU A 307 7.26 -28.64 26.99
C GLU A 307 7.16 -28.24 25.50
N CYS A 308 5.98 -28.39 24.89
CA CYS A 308 5.69 -28.02 23.50
C CYS A 308 5.02 -26.64 23.47
N ALA A 309 5.21 -25.78 22.46
CA ALA A 309 4.45 -24.52 22.42
C ALA A 309 2.96 -24.72 22.02
N ASP A 310 2.51 -25.95 21.78
CA ASP A 310 1.18 -26.27 21.21
C ASP A 310 -0.02 -25.84 22.06
N GLY A 311 0.16 -25.57 23.35
CA GLY A 311 -0.90 -25.05 24.23
C GLY A 311 -0.99 -23.52 24.28
N ALA A 312 0.00 -22.81 23.75
CA ALA A 312 -0.05 -21.36 23.66
C ALA A 312 -0.95 -20.98 22.47
N ARG A 313 -1.90 -20.06 22.69
CA ARG A 313 -2.78 -19.51 21.64
C ARG A 313 -2.02 -18.95 20.43
N ALA A 314 -0.73 -18.63 20.59
CA ALA A 314 0.18 -18.25 19.52
C ALA A 314 0.48 -19.40 18.53
N ALA A 315 0.60 -20.64 19.00
CA ALA A 315 0.87 -21.81 18.17
C ALA A 315 -0.33 -22.24 17.28
N GLU A 316 -1.52 -21.67 17.50
CA GLU A 316 -2.65 -21.83 16.58
C GLU A 316 -2.39 -21.16 15.23
N ARG A 317 -1.65 -20.05 15.20
CA ARG A 317 -1.40 -19.26 13.98
C ARG A 317 -0.06 -19.58 13.32
N GLU A 318 0.91 -20.02 14.10
CA GLU A 318 2.29 -20.20 13.64
C GLU A 318 2.70 -21.67 13.78
N GLY A 319 2.50 -22.44 12.70
CA GLY A 319 2.74 -23.89 12.69
C GLY A 319 4.18 -24.31 12.97
N HIS A 320 5.15 -23.39 12.91
CA HIS A 320 6.54 -23.68 13.25
C HIS A 320 6.78 -23.75 14.77
N LEU A 321 5.93 -23.09 15.58
CA LEU A 321 5.98 -23.14 17.05
C LEU A 321 5.52 -24.51 17.60
N ARG A 322 4.98 -25.38 16.75
CA ARG A 322 4.53 -26.73 17.09
C ARG A 322 5.64 -27.78 17.09
N LYS A 323 6.88 -27.34 16.85
CA LYS A 323 8.03 -28.23 16.72
C LYS A 323 8.95 -28.08 17.93
N VAL A 324 9.38 -29.22 18.45
CA VAL A 324 10.48 -29.34 19.40
C VAL A 324 11.74 -29.61 18.59
N TYR A 325 12.83 -28.95 18.94
CA TYR A 325 14.12 -29.15 18.27
C TYR A 325 14.95 -30.16 19.07
N ASP A 326 15.51 -31.16 18.38
CA ASP A 326 16.49 -32.07 18.99
C ASP A 326 17.85 -31.37 19.19
N ASP A 327 18.79 -32.03 19.89
CA ASP A 327 20.15 -31.50 20.14
C ASP A 327 20.95 -31.25 18.85
N ARG A 328 20.46 -31.73 17.70
CA ARG A 328 21.04 -31.52 16.37
C ARG A 328 20.33 -30.41 15.58
N GLY A 329 19.34 -29.74 16.18
CA GLY A 329 18.57 -28.67 15.57
C GLY A 329 17.49 -29.14 14.58
N ASN A 330 17.14 -30.43 14.55
CA ASN A 330 16.05 -30.91 13.70
C ASN A 330 14.71 -30.74 14.42
N ALA A 331 13.71 -30.26 13.69
CA ALA A 331 12.41 -29.89 14.22
C ALA A 331 11.42 -31.06 14.10
N HIS A 332 10.96 -31.61 15.22
CA HIS A 332 10.04 -32.75 15.31
C HIS A 332 8.75 -32.35 16.05
N PRO A 333 7.57 -32.93 15.71
CA PRO A 333 6.35 -32.71 16.49
C PRO A 333 6.54 -33.26 17.92
N CYS A 334 5.98 -32.56 18.91
CA CYS A 334 6.14 -32.98 20.30
C CYS A 334 5.55 -34.38 20.51
N PRO A 335 6.34 -35.38 20.99
CA PRO A 335 5.85 -36.75 21.15
C PRO A 335 4.78 -36.89 22.25
N LYS A 336 4.69 -35.94 23.19
CA LYS A 336 3.67 -35.90 24.25
C LYS A 336 2.34 -35.31 23.75
N CYS A 337 2.41 -34.24 22.96
CA CYS A 337 1.23 -33.51 22.43
C CYS A 337 0.68 -34.19 21.15
N HIS A 338 1.57 -34.83 20.40
CA HIS A 338 1.31 -35.51 19.14
C HIS A 338 2.03 -36.87 19.16
N PRO A 339 1.54 -37.85 19.93
CA PRO A 339 2.08 -39.21 19.83
C PRO A 339 1.97 -39.60 18.36
N ALA A 340 3.12 -39.88 17.74
CA ALA A 340 3.17 -40.30 16.35
C ALA A 340 2.11 -41.38 16.21
N THR A 341 1.10 -41.14 15.39
CA THR A 341 0.20 -42.21 14.96
C THR A 341 1.11 -43.16 14.24
N HIS A 342 1.63 -44.14 14.97
CA HIS A 342 2.44 -45.21 14.44
C HIS A 342 1.53 -45.87 13.41
N ASN A 343 1.75 -45.55 12.14
CA ASN A 343 1.31 -46.38 11.05
C ASN A 343 2.01 -47.71 11.27
N THR A 344 1.32 -48.61 11.95
CA THR A 344 1.54 -50.04 11.87
C THR A 344 1.24 -50.46 10.43
N CYS A 345 2.16 -50.15 9.51
CA CYS A 345 2.35 -50.96 8.33
C CYS A 345 3.04 -52.24 8.80
N ALA A 346 2.24 -53.19 9.29
CA ALA A 346 2.65 -54.57 9.39
C ALA A 346 2.74 -55.13 7.96
N ALA A 347 3.88 -55.75 7.67
CA ALA A 347 4.20 -56.44 6.42
C ALA A 347 3.43 -57.76 6.28
#